data_AF-A0A927FA62-F1
#
_entry.id   AF-A0A927FA62-F1
#
_cell.length_a   1.000
_cell.length_b   1.000
_cell.length_c   1.000
_cell.angle_alpha   90.00
_cell.angle_beta   90.00
_cell.angle_gamma   90.00
#
_symmetry.space_group_name_H-M   'P 1'
#
loop_
_entity.id
_entity.type
_entity.pdbx_description
1 polymer ?
#
loop_
_entity_poly.entity_id
_entity_poly.type
_entity_poly.pdbx_seq_one_letter_code
_entity_poly.pdbx_strand_id
1 'polypeptide(L)'
;MKKLITLLLTVTVFASLANAASTFRGKRGLDKQLERIEAALNDTEREIPEQRRAYLERRAEVLELQLQVRQSLKTAIEELGEDATKEQIHAARQAVREEYKEQFEAMKAERRAEREARRAARDTVES
;
A
#
# COMPACT_ATOMS: atom_id res chain seq x y z
N MET A 1 1.11 7.89 -28.32
CA MET A 1 2.06 8.22 -27.21
C MET A 1 1.37 8.20 -25.84
N LYS A 2 0.80 7.06 -25.39
CA LYS A 2 0.07 6.95 -24.11
C LYS A 2 0.54 5.79 -23.21
N LYS A 3 1.71 5.21 -23.51
CA LYS A 3 2.22 4.00 -22.83
C LYS A 3 3.27 4.27 -21.73
N LEU A 4 3.67 5.53 -21.51
CA LEU A 4 4.78 5.87 -20.60
C LEU A 4 4.36 6.31 -19.18
N ILE A 5 3.10 6.72 -18.96
CA ILE A 5 2.66 7.23 -17.64
C ILE A 5 2.24 6.09 -16.70
N THR A 6 1.76 4.97 -17.24
CA THR A 6 1.30 3.82 -16.44
C THR A 6 2.46 2.99 -15.84
N LEU A 7 3.69 3.21 -16.31
CA LEU A 7 4.88 2.48 -15.84
C LEU A 7 5.58 3.16 -14.64
N LEU A 8 5.23 4.40 -14.33
CA LEU A 8 5.94 5.21 -13.32
C LEU A 8 5.44 4.97 -11.88
N LEU A 9 4.29 4.32 -11.69
CA LEU A 9 3.70 4.09 -10.35
C LEU A 9 3.76 2.64 -9.87
N THR A 10 4.10 1.69 -10.74
CA THR A 10 4.37 0.30 -10.33
C THR A 10 5.82 0.09 -9.88
N VAL A 11 6.73 1.00 -10.24
CA VAL A 11 8.13 0.95 -9.83
C VAL A 11 8.35 1.54 -8.42
N THR A 12 7.47 2.40 -7.90
CA THR A 12 7.65 3.01 -6.57
C THR A 12 7.41 2.05 -5.40
N VAL A 13 6.66 0.96 -5.60
CA VAL A 13 6.48 -0.06 -4.55
C VAL A 13 7.68 -1.02 -4.47
N PHE A 14 8.40 -1.23 -5.57
CA PHE A 14 9.52 -2.18 -5.64
C PHE A 14 10.92 -1.54 -5.60
N ALA A 15 11.09 -0.29 -6.07
CA ALA A 15 12.37 0.41 -5.97
C ALA A 15 12.75 0.78 -4.52
N SER A 16 11.79 0.72 -3.59
CA SER A 16 12.03 0.92 -2.15
C SER A 16 12.81 -0.23 -1.48
N LEU A 17 12.98 -1.39 -2.13
CA LEU A 17 13.66 -2.55 -1.53
C LEU A 17 15.14 -2.66 -1.91
N ALA A 18 15.59 -1.95 -2.94
CA ALA A 18 16.98 -2.03 -3.44
C ALA A 18 17.93 -1.00 -2.81
N ASN A 19 17.42 0.01 -2.09
CA ASN A 19 18.22 1.11 -1.56
C ASN A 19 18.15 1.18 -0.03
N ALA A 20 18.57 0.10 0.64
CA ALA A 20 18.57 -0.03 2.09
C ALA A 20 19.74 0.70 2.80
N ALA A 21 20.34 1.73 2.19
CA ALA A 21 21.53 2.40 2.74
C ALA A 21 21.52 3.94 2.75
N SER A 22 20.47 4.65 2.28
CA SER A 22 20.58 6.13 2.20
C SER A 22 19.36 6.99 2.46
N THR A 23 18.17 6.49 2.80
CA THR A 23 17.06 7.38 3.18
C THR A 23 16.15 6.79 4.26
N PHE A 24 16.59 6.91 5.51
CA PHE A 24 15.73 6.80 6.70
C PHE A 24 14.80 8.03 6.84
N ARG A 25 14.21 8.49 5.74
CA ARG A 25 13.36 9.69 5.64
C ARG A 25 11.94 9.27 5.22
N GLY A 26 11.26 8.51 6.08
CA GLY A 26 9.90 8.07 5.78
C GLY A 26 9.15 7.29 6.87
N LYS A 27 9.76 7.00 8.03
CA LYS A 27 9.06 6.29 9.12
C LYS A 27 7.86 7.07 9.69
N ARG A 28 7.88 8.41 9.67
CA ARG A 28 6.80 9.25 10.22
C ARG A 28 5.68 9.61 9.21
N GLY A 29 5.73 9.04 8.00
CA GLY A 29 4.87 9.48 6.89
C GLY A 29 3.56 8.71 6.77
N LEU A 30 3.57 7.39 6.95
CA LEU A 30 2.38 6.55 6.74
C LEU A 30 1.42 6.60 7.93
N ASP A 31 1.92 6.47 9.16
CA ASP A 31 1.09 6.58 10.38
C ASP A 31 0.37 7.93 10.42
N LYS A 32 1.10 9.02 10.15
CA LYS A 32 0.54 10.37 10.09
C LYS A 32 -0.44 10.57 8.93
N GLN A 33 -0.28 9.82 7.82
CA GLN A 33 -1.25 9.84 6.73
C GLN A 33 -2.53 9.12 7.12
N LEU A 34 -2.41 7.95 7.77
CA LEU A 34 -3.54 7.18 8.25
C LEU A 34 -4.32 7.98 9.30
N GLU A 35 -3.65 8.52 10.31
CA GLU A 35 -4.24 9.36 11.36
C GLU A 35 -5.01 10.55 10.77
N ARG A 36 -4.47 11.22 9.74
CA ARG A 36 -5.17 12.32 9.05
C ARG A 36 -6.41 11.86 8.30
N ILE A 37 -6.37 10.67 7.72
CA ILE A 37 -7.49 10.12 6.96
C ILE A 37 -8.58 9.66 7.92
N GLU A 38 -8.23 8.97 9.00
CA GLU A 38 -9.15 8.57 10.06
C GLU A 38 -9.78 9.81 10.71
N ALA A 39 -8.99 10.82 11.05
CA ALA A 39 -9.52 12.08 11.57
C ALA A 39 -10.48 12.74 10.59
N ALA A 40 -10.17 12.73 9.28
CA ALA A 40 -11.05 13.27 8.27
C ALA A 40 -12.34 12.46 8.10
N LEU A 41 -12.30 11.14 8.28
CA LEU A 41 -13.47 10.25 8.19
C LEU A 41 -14.38 10.33 9.42
N ASN A 42 -13.79 10.56 10.60
CA ASN A 42 -14.48 10.65 11.87
C ASN A 42 -14.97 12.07 12.20
N ASP A 43 -14.66 13.05 11.36
CA ASP A 43 -15.12 14.44 11.50
C ASP A 43 -16.63 14.52 11.21
N THR A 44 -17.44 14.39 12.27
CA THR A 44 -18.91 14.39 12.20
C THR A 44 -19.50 15.76 11.86
N GLU A 45 -18.72 16.83 11.99
CA GLU A 45 -19.15 18.20 11.65
C GLU A 45 -18.99 18.49 10.15
N ARG A 46 -18.24 17.63 9.43
CA ARG A 46 -17.92 17.82 8.03
C ARG A 46 -18.66 16.81 7.16
N GLU A 47 -19.55 17.30 6.31
CA GLU A 47 -20.16 16.46 5.28
C GLU A 47 -19.12 16.10 4.20
N ILE A 48 -18.86 14.80 4.05
CA ILE A 48 -17.93 14.26 3.07
C ILE A 48 -18.75 13.62 1.95
N PRO A 49 -18.55 14.02 0.67
CA PRO A 49 -19.19 13.35 -0.45
C PRO A 49 -18.89 11.85 -0.43
N GLU A 50 -19.89 11.01 -0.70
CA GLU A 50 -19.79 9.55 -0.61
C GLU A 50 -18.61 8.98 -1.41
N GLN A 51 -18.39 9.49 -2.63
CA GLN A 51 -17.25 9.09 -3.46
C GLN A 51 -15.89 9.38 -2.80
N ARG A 52 -15.79 10.53 -2.12
CA ARG A 52 -14.57 10.93 -1.40
C ARG A 52 -14.40 10.08 -0.14
N ARG A 53 -15.48 9.80 0.58
CA ARG A 53 -15.47 8.91 1.74
C ARG A 53 -14.99 7.51 1.35
N ALA A 54 -15.60 6.91 0.34
CA ALA A 54 -15.22 5.58 -0.16
C ALA A 54 -13.77 5.52 -0.69
N TYR A 55 -13.23 6.63 -1.18
CA TYR A 55 -11.80 6.73 -1.52
C TYR A 55 -10.91 6.77 -0.29
N LEU A 56 -11.29 7.55 0.73
CA LEU A 56 -10.53 7.71 1.97
C LEU A 56 -10.52 6.40 2.78
N GLU A 57 -11.64 5.71 2.89
CA GLU A 57 -11.75 4.39 3.53
C GLU A 57 -10.82 3.37 2.87
N ARG A 58 -10.91 3.21 1.54
CA ARG A 58 -9.99 2.35 0.78
C ARG A 58 -8.52 2.76 0.93
N ARG A 59 -8.24 4.06 1.05
CA ARG A 59 -6.88 4.54 1.27
C ARG A 59 -6.38 4.21 2.68
N ALA A 60 -7.24 4.27 3.69
CA ALA A 60 -6.93 3.87 5.06
C ALA A 60 -6.58 2.37 5.11
N GLU A 61 -7.39 1.50 4.53
CA GLU A 61 -7.14 0.05 4.46
C GLU A 61 -5.77 -0.28 3.84
N VAL A 62 -5.41 0.38 2.73
CA VAL A 62 -4.07 0.22 2.11
C VAL A 62 -2.96 0.64 3.07
N LEU A 63 -3.14 1.74 3.79
CA LEU A 63 -2.14 2.26 4.70
C LEU A 63 -1.98 1.37 5.94
N GLU A 64 -3.08 0.90 6.51
CA GLU A 64 -3.08 -0.06 7.61
C GLU A 64 -2.33 -1.33 7.24
N LEU A 65 -2.64 -1.94 6.09
CA LEU A 65 -1.93 -3.13 5.63
C LEU A 65 -0.43 -2.87 5.44
N GLN A 66 -0.06 -1.71 4.90
CA GLN A 66 1.35 -1.32 4.75
C GLN A 66 2.06 -1.17 6.11
N LEU A 67 1.36 -0.65 7.12
CA LEU A 67 1.90 -0.52 8.47
C LEU A 67 2.04 -1.87 9.14
N GLN A 68 1.05 -2.74 9.03
CA GLN A 68 1.11 -4.12 9.52
C GLN A 68 2.30 -4.86 8.93
N VAL A 69 2.46 -4.87 7.60
CA VAL A 69 3.60 -5.53 6.93
C VAL A 69 4.94 -4.98 7.40
N ARG A 70 5.04 -3.66 7.64
CA ARG A 70 6.26 -3.04 8.16
C ARG A 70 6.55 -3.44 9.60
N GLN A 71 5.51 -3.54 10.43
CA GLN A 71 5.64 -3.99 11.81
C GLN A 71 6.08 -5.46 11.85
N SER A 72 5.40 -6.34 11.10
CA SER A 72 5.75 -7.77 11.02
C SER A 72 7.16 -7.99 10.47
N LEU A 73 7.58 -7.23 9.45
CA LEU A 73 8.95 -7.28 8.96
C LEU A 73 9.97 -6.80 10.00
N LYS A 74 9.64 -5.75 10.74
CA LYS A 74 10.50 -5.23 11.81
C LYS A 74 10.67 -6.30 12.89
N THR A 75 9.57 -6.87 13.38
CA THR A 75 9.58 -7.95 14.38
C THR A 75 10.38 -9.16 13.89
N ALA A 76 10.12 -9.63 12.66
CA ALA A 76 10.84 -10.77 12.09
C ALA A 76 12.35 -10.53 11.93
N ILE A 77 12.79 -9.28 11.70
CA ILE A 77 14.22 -8.94 11.67
C ILE A 77 14.80 -8.82 13.09
N GLU A 78 14.06 -8.23 14.03
CA GLU A 78 14.48 -8.10 15.43
C GLU A 78 14.65 -9.49 16.10
N GLU A 79 13.78 -10.45 15.77
CA GLU A 79 13.86 -11.83 16.26
C GLU A 79 15.09 -12.60 15.76
N LEU A 80 15.67 -12.22 14.62
CA LEU A 80 16.88 -12.86 14.09
C LEU A 80 18.16 -12.42 14.83
N GLY A 81 18.11 -11.31 15.58
CA GLY A 81 19.26 -10.76 16.29
C GLY A 81 20.28 -9.99 15.42
N GLU A 82 21.28 -9.39 16.06
CA GLU A 82 22.26 -8.51 15.40
C GLU A 82 23.23 -9.24 14.46
N ASP A 83 23.44 -10.55 14.67
CA ASP A 83 24.34 -11.39 13.88
C ASP A 83 23.65 -12.07 12.68
N ALA A 84 22.41 -11.69 12.37
CA ALA A 84 21.65 -12.28 11.29
C ALA A 84 22.36 -12.15 9.94
N THR A 85 22.53 -13.28 9.26
CA THR A 85 23.10 -13.30 7.91
C THR A 85 22.14 -12.65 6.91
N LYS A 86 22.69 -12.20 5.77
CA LYS A 86 21.88 -11.66 4.66
C LYS A 86 20.83 -12.65 4.16
N GLU A 87 21.14 -13.94 4.18
CA GLU A 87 20.25 -15.04 3.77
C GLU A 87 19.09 -15.19 4.73
N GLN A 88 19.33 -15.14 6.04
CA GLN A 88 18.29 -15.18 7.06
C GLN A 88 17.37 -13.95 6.97
N ILE A 89 17.94 -12.75 6.79
CA ILE A 89 17.15 -11.53 6.57
C ILE A 89 16.31 -11.63 5.29
N HIS A 90 16.85 -12.23 4.23
CA HIS A 90 16.09 -12.46 2.99
C HIS A 90 14.95 -13.46 3.21
N ALA A 91 15.20 -14.56 3.91
CA ALA A 91 14.19 -15.56 4.23
C ALA A 91 13.05 -14.95 5.07
N ALA A 92 13.37 -14.15 6.09
CA ALA A 92 12.36 -13.44 6.89
C ALA A 92 11.52 -12.47 6.04
N ARG A 93 12.13 -11.74 5.11
CA ARG A 93 11.39 -10.88 4.17
C ARG A 93 10.44 -11.67 3.28
N GLN A 94 10.85 -12.84 2.80
CA GLN A 94 9.99 -13.69 1.97
C GLN A 94 8.86 -14.30 2.80
N ALA A 95 9.13 -14.71 4.03
CA ALA A 95 8.12 -15.25 4.93
C ALA A 95 7.00 -14.23 5.17
N VAL A 96 7.36 -13.00 5.56
CA VAL A 96 6.39 -11.90 5.71
C VAL A 96 5.68 -11.61 4.38
N ARG A 97 6.39 -11.67 3.25
CA ARG A 97 5.74 -11.44 1.95
C ARG A 97 4.67 -12.48 1.63
N GLU A 98 4.95 -13.75 1.89
CA GLU A 98 4.01 -14.85 1.65
C GLU A 98 2.83 -14.81 2.62
N GLU A 99 3.06 -14.45 3.90
CA GLU A 99 2.01 -14.24 4.90
C GLU A 99 0.93 -13.25 4.43
N TYR A 100 1.35 -12.11 3.84
CA TYR A 100 0.44 -11.05 3.41
C TYR A 100 0.03 -11.15 1.93
N LYS A 101 0.46 -12.19 1.21
CA LYS A 101 0.29 -12.31 -0.24
C LYS A 101 -1.17 -12.30 -0.68
N GLU A 102 -2.01 -13.07 0.00
CA GLU A 102 -3.43 -13.20 -0.35
C GLU A 102 -4.16 -11.86 -0.21
N GLN A 103 -3.89 -11.12 0.88
CA GLN A 103 -4.44 -9.79 1.11
C GLN A 103 -4.00 -8.81 0.01
N PHE A 104 -2.72 -8.83 -0.37
CA PHE A 104 -2.25 -7.98 -1.47
C PHE A 104 -2.86 -8.35 -2.82
N GLU A 105 -3.08 -9.62 -3.11
CA GLU A 105 -3.72 -10.05 -4.35
C GLU A 105 -5.20 -9.69 -4.39
N ALA A 106 -5.93 -9.82 -3.27
CA ALA A 106 -7.31 -9.35 -3.15
C ALA A 106 -7.42 -7.84 -3.47
N MET A 107 -6.59 -7.01 -2.83
CA MET A 107 -6.57 -5.55 -3.09
C MET A 107 -6.16 -5.19 -4.52
N LYS A 108 -5.36 -6.03 -5.19
CA LYS A 108 -5.05 -5.83 -6.61
C LYS A 108 -6.24 -6.21 -7.49
N ALA A 109 -6.91 -7.31 -7.19
CA ALA A 109 -8.08 -7.78 -7.92
C ALA A 109 -9.20 -6.74 -7.87
N GLU A 110 -9.52 -6.22 -6.68
CA GLU A 110 -10.52 -5.16 -6.50
C GLU A 110 -10.20 -3.90 -7.32
N ARG A 111 -8.93 -3.44 -7.27
CA ARG A 111 -8.50 -2.29 -8.08
C ARG A 111 -8.56 -2.55 -9.58
N ARG A 112 -8.36 -3.78 -10.03
CA ARG A 112 -8.53 -4.14 -11.45
C ARG A 112 -10.00 -4.11 -11.82
N ALA A 113 -10.86 -4.74 -11.02
CA ALA A 113 -12.30 -4.74 -11.22
C ALA A 113 -12.87 -3.31 -11.28
N GLU A 114 -12.44 -2.43 -10.37
CA GLU A 114 -12.87 -1.02 -10.39
C GLU A 114 -12.44 -0.30 -11.67
N ARG A 115 -11.21 -0.55 -12.15
CA ARG A 115 -10.73 0.05 -13.40
C ARG A 115 -11.48 -0.48 -14.62
N GLU A 116 -11.79 -1.77 -14.64
CA GLU A 116 -12.55 -2.42 -15.70
C GLU A 116 -13.99 -1.90 -15.72
N ALA A 117 -14.65 -1.79 -14.58
CA ALA A 117 -15.97 -1.18 -14.46
C ALA A 117 -15.99 0.27 -14.95
N ARG A 118 -14.99 1.08 -14.59
CA ARG A 118 -14.86 2.46 -15.09
C ARG A 118 -14.66 2.54 -16.60
N ARG A 119 -13.96 1.57 -17.20
CA ARG A 119 -13.77 1.49 -18.66
C ARG A 119 -15.08 1.11 -19.35
N ALA A 120 -15.73 0.05 -18.88
CA ALA A 120 -17.01 -0.40 -19.41
C ALA A 120 -18.07 0.72 -19.37
N ALA A 121 -18.18 1.44 -18.24
CA ALA A 121 -19.10 2.57 -18.09
C ALA A 121 -18.79 3.73 -19.05
N ARG A 122 -17.53 3.92 -19.43
CA ARG A 122 -17.14 4.94 -20.41
C ARG A 122 -17.47 4.51 -21.83
N ASP A 123 -17.21 3.26 -22.16
CA ASP A 123 -17.49 2.70 -23.49
C ASP A 123 -19.00 2.69 -23.78
N THR A 124 -19.86 2.53 -22.76
CA THR A 124 -21.32 2.62 -22.88
C THR A 124 -21.88 4.05 -23.02
N VAL A 125 -21.10 5.08 -22.67
CA VAL A 125 -21.51 6.49 -22.80
C VAL A 125 -21.05 7.08 -24.14
N GLU A 126 -20.02 6.51 -24.76
CA GLU A 126 -19.50 6.91 -26.07
C GLU A 126 -20.14 6.13 -27.25
N SER A 127 -21.02 5.16 -26.98
CA SER A 127 -21.80 4.36 -27.96
C SER A 127 -23.26 4.80 -28.08
#